data_AF-A0A7L4JEU0-F1
#
_entry.id   AF-A0A7L4JEU0-F1
#
_cell.length_a   1.000
_cell.length_b   1.000
_cell.length_c   1.000
_cell.angle_alpha   90.00
_cell.angle_beta   90.00
_cell.angle_gamma   90.00
#
_symmetry.space_group_name_H-M   'P 1'
#
loop_
_entity.id
_entity.type
_entity.pdbx_description
1 polymer ?
#
loop_
_entity_poly.entity_id
_entity_poly.type
_entity_poly.pdbx_seq_one_letter_code
_entity_poly.pdbx_strand_id
1 'polypeptide(L)' 'PQSQIPHFPHSLPSLSVVVEDAASSAAVTLRVQPHITIATLKEQVFRELGFPAPAQRWIIGQSLCRDGRSLR' A
#
# COMPACT_ATOMS: atom_id res chain seq x y z
N PRO A 1 22.26 -29.44 12.75
CA PRO A 1 22.12 -28.05 12.25
C PRO A 1 21.02 -27.97 11.18
N GLN A 2 19.76 -27.87 11.59
CA GLN A 2 18.64 -27.68 10.68
C GLN A 2 18.50 -26.19 10.36
N SER A 3 18.79 -25.85 9.11
CA SER A 3 18.59 -24.51 8.55
C SER A 3 17.10 -24.17 8.56
N GLN A 4 16.70 -23.28 9.47
CA GLN A 4 15.35 -22.76 9.55
C GLN A 4 15.12 -21.83 8.35
N ILE A 5 14.49 -22.35 7.30
CA ILE A 5 14.01 -21.56 6.17
C ILE A 5 12.87 -20.67 6.71
N PRO A 6 12.96 -19.33 6.63
CA PRO A 6 11.86 -18.48 7.07
C PRO A 6 10.63 -18.78 6.22
N HIS A 7 9.61 -19.37 6.84
CA HIS A 7 8.29 -19.55 6.26
C HIS A 7 7.68 -18.16 6.05
N PHE A 8 7.89 -17.57 4.88
CA PHE A 8 7.06 -16.47 4.44
C PHE A 8 5.72 -17.07 4.02
N PRO A 9 4.58 -16.58 4.55
CA PRO A 9 3.28 -17.04 4.08
C PRO A 9 3.20 -16.82 2.56
N HIS A 10 2.81 -17.85 1.82
CA HIS A 10 2.67 -17.82 0.36
C HIS A 10 1.64 -16.78 -0.14
N SER A 11 0.91 -16.14 0.78
CA SER A 11 -0.05 -15.08 0.52
C SER A 11 0.57 -13.71 0.81
N LEU A 12 0.55 -12.82 -0.18
CA LEU A 12 0.88 -11.40 0.00
C LEU A 12 0.02 -10.78 1.12
N PRO A 13 0.60 -9.93 1.99
CA PRO A 13 -0.18 -9.21 2.99
C PRO A 13 -1.21 -8.27 2.33
N SER A 14 -2.37 -8.15 2.97
CA SER A 14 -3.46 -7.27 2.54
C SER A 14 -3.36 -5.94 3.30
N LEU A 15 -3.42 -4.82 2.57
CA LEU A 15 -3.52 -3.48 3.12
C LEU A 15 -4.95 -2.96 2.91
N SER A 16 -5.66 -2.67 3.99
CA SER A 16 -6.93 -1.95 3.93
C SER A 16 -6.64 -0.45 3.88
N VAL A 17 -7.20 0.24 2.89
CA VAL A 17 -7.00 1.67 2.63
C VAL A 17 -8.37 2.32 2.57
N VAL A 18 -8.54 3.45 3.25
CA VAL A 18 -9.71 4.30 3.05
C VAL A 18 -9.33 5.36 2.03
N VAL A 19 -10.13 5.44 0.96
CA VAL A 19 -10.05 6.47 -0.07
C VAL A 19 -11.11 7.51 0.26
N GLU A 20 -10.70 8.75 0.48
CA GLU A 20 -11.61 9.88 0.71
C GLU A 20 -11.46 10.89 -0.42
N ASP A 21 -12.57 11.38 -0.95
CA ASP A 21 -12.66 12.55 -1.82
C ASP A 21 -13.50 13.67 -1.17
N ALA A 22 -13.73 14.77 -1.88
CA ALA A 22 -14.46 15.93 -1.35
C ALA A 22 -15.95 15.66 -1.02
N ALA A 23 -16.53 14.56 -1.50
CA ALA A 23 -17.94 14.20 -1.40
C ALA A 23 -18.19 12.80 -0.79
N SER A 24 -17.20 11.89 -0.78
CA SER A 24 -17.39 10.52 -0.33
C SER A 24 -16.13 9.85 0.22
N SER A 25 -16.33 8.81 1.02
CA SER A 25 -15.28 7.91 1.53
C SER A 25 -15.60 6.47 1.17
N ALA A 26 -14.63 5.73 0.65
CA ALA A 26 -14.75 4.30 0.32
C ALA A 26 -13.56 3.51 0.88
N ALA A 27 -13.83 2.36 1.49
CA ALA A 27 -12.78 1.43 1.92
C ALA A 27 -12.43 0.46 0.79
N VAL A 28 -11.14 0.36 0.46
CA VAL A 28 -10.58 -0.54 -0.56
C VAL A 28 -9.49 -1.41 0.07
N THR A 29 -9.49 -2.71 -0.23
CA THR A 29 -8.44 -3.63 0.23
C THR A 29 -7.53 -3.97 -0.94
N LEU A 30 -6.25 -3.64 -0.82
CA LEU A 30 -5.22 -3.90 -1.82
C LEU A 30 -4.27 -4.99 -1.32
N ARG A 31 -3.88 -5.92 -2.20
CA ARG A 31 -2.79 -6.86 -1.91
C ARG A 31 -1.47 -6.20 -2.23
N VAL A 32 -0.60 -6.07 -1.24
CA VAL A 32 0.66 -5.34 -1.38
C VAL A 32 1.85 -6.24 -1.03
N GLN A 33 3.01 -5.92 -1.59
CA GLN A 33 4.24 -6.60 -1.21
C GLN A 33 4.74 -6.08 0.14
N PRO A 34 5.34 -6.93 1.01
CA PRO A 34 5.79 -6.56 2.35
C PRO A 34 6.82 -5.42 2.40
N HIS A 35 7.47 -5.11 1.28
CA HIS A 35 8.53 -4.10 1.19
C HIS A 35 8.23 -3.07 0.10
N ILE A 36 6.95 -2.87 -0.23
CA ILE A 36 6.53 -1.90 -1.23
C ILE A 36 6.86 -0.47 -0.78
N THR A 37 7.31 0.36 -1.71
CA THR A 37 7.47 1.80 -1.49
C THR A 37 6.15 2.51 -1.74
N ILE A 38 5.98 3.72 -1.18
CA ILE A 38 4.81 4.55 -1.47
C ILE A 38 4.70 4.86 -2.96
N ALA A 39 5.82 5.09 -3.66
CA ALA A 39 5.81 5.27 -5.11
C ALA A 39 5.20 4.07 -5.85
N THR A 40 5.66 2.86 -5.52
CA THR A 40 5.17 1.63 -6.14
C THR A 40 3.70 1.38 -5.81
N LEU A 41 3.28 1.67 -4.57
CA LEU A 41 1.87 1.57 -4.17
C LEU A 41 0.99 2.57 -4.93
N LYS A 42 1.48 3.79 -5.15
CA LYS A 42 0.77 4.79 -5.95
C LYS A 42 0.56 4.34 -7.39
N GLU A 43 1.58 3.77 -8.01
CA GLU A 43 1.45 3.22 -9.35
C GLU A 43 0.48 2.03 -9.40
N GLN A 44 0.48 1.17 -8.37
CA GLN A 44 -0.46 0.06 -8.27
C GLN A 44 -1.91 0.57 -8.19
N VAL A 45 -2.17 1.57 -7.35
CA VAL A 45 -3.49 2.22 -7.26
C VAL A 45 -3.89 2.91 -8.56
N PHE A 46 -2.95 3.51 -9.28
CA PHE A 46 -3.23 4.06 -10.60
C PHE A 46 -3.64 2.96 -11.59
N ARG A 47 -2.94 1.81 -11.59
CA ARG A 47 -3.24 0.67 -12.46
C ARG A 47 -4.58 -0.01 -12.13
N GLU A 48 -4.87 -0.20 -10.85
CA GLU A 48 -6.06 -0.95 -10.40
C GLU A 48 -7.32 -0.07 -10.32
N LEU A 49 -7.18 1.19 -9.90
CA LEU A 49 -8.30 2.07 -9.59
C LEU A 49 -8.34 3.35 -10.45
N GLY A 50 -7.30 3.64 -11.23
CA GLY A 50 -7.25 4.79 -12.13
C GLY A 50 -6.87 6.12 -11.49
N PHE A 51 -6.55 6.17 -10.19
CA PHE A 51 -6.19 7.42 -9.51
C PHE A 51 -4.77 7.88 -9.85
N PRO A 52 -4.53 9.07 -10.44
CA PRO A 52 -3.19 9.52 -10.82
C PRO A 52 -2.23 9.63 -9.61
N ALA A 53 -1.02 9.10 -9.72
CA ALA A 53 -0.03 9.11 -8.64
C ALA A 53 0.24 10.51 -8.00
N PRO A 54 0.29 11.62 -8.76
CA PRO A 54 0.45 12.96 -8.17
C PRO A 54 -0.74 13.42 -7.32
N ALA A 55 -1.94 12.90 -7.57
CA ALA A 55 -3.15 13.22 -6.82
C ALA A 55 -3.29 12.39 -5.54
N GLN A 56 -2.54 11.29 -5.41
CA GLN A 56 -2.63 10.39 -4.26
C GLN A 56 -1.83 10.90 -3.05
N ARG A 57 -2.54 11.11 -1.93
CA ARG A 57 -1.95 11.46 -0.63
C ARG A 57 -2.12 10.30 0.34
N TRP A 58 -1.02 9.68 0.74
CA TRP A 58 -1.04 8.49 1.59
C TRP A 58 -0.80 8.87 3.05
N ILE A 59 -1.76 8.54 3.91
CA ILE A 59 -1.65 8.68 5.36
C ILE A 59 -1.59 7.27 5.94
N ILE A 60 -0.51 6.97 6.68
CA ILE A 60 -0.36 5.69 7.38
C ILE A 60 -0.21 6.00 8.86
N GLY A 61 -1.15 5.49 9.67
CA GLY A 61 -1.32 5.91 11.05
C GLY A 61 -1.71 7.38 11.12
N GLN A 62 -0.76 8.25 11.48
CA GLN A 62 -0.95 9.71 11.59
C GLN A 62 0.07 10.50 10.76
N SER A 63 0.81 9.84 9.86
CA SER A 63 1.90 10.46 9.10
C SER A 63 1.61 10.48 7.60
N LEU A 64 1.76 11.66 6.98
CA LEU A 64 1.73 11.81 5.53
C LEU A 64 3.02 11.22 4.95
N CYS A 65 2.87 10.17 4.17
CA CYS A 65 3.98 9.41 3.64
C CYS A 65 4.45 9.97 2.29
N ARG A 66 5.78 10.10 2.15
CA ARG A 66 6.44 10.51 0.90
C ARG A 66 6.92 9.29 0.13
N ASP A 67 7.10 9.46 -1.18
CA ASP A 67 7.39 8.40 -2.14
C ASP A 67 8.57 7.49 -1.79
N GLY A 68 9.59 8.02 -1.10
CA GLY A 68 10.78 7.28 -0.67
C GLY A 68 10.64 6.44 0.60
N ARG A 69 9.49 6.44 1.28
CA ARG A 69 9.27 5.59 2.48
C ARG A 69 8.76 4.22 2.05
N SER A 70 9.29 3.16 2.66
CA SER A 70 8.73 1.82 2.59
C SER A 70 7.60 1.66 3.62
N LEU A 71 6.53 0.95 3.26
CA LEU A 71 5.59 0.40 4.24
C LEU A 71 6.31 -0.71 5.03
N ARG A 72 6.68 -0.43 6.27
CA ARG A 72 7.19 -1.41 7.24
C ARG A 72 6.38 -1.29 8.52
#